data_AF-A0AAF0XIH2-F1
#
_entry.id   AF-A0AAF0XIH2-F1
#
_cell.length_a   1.000
_cell.length_b   1.000
_cell.length_c   1.000
_cell.angle_alpha   90.00
_cell.angle_beta   90.00
_cell.angle_gamma   90.00
#
_symmetry.space_group_name_H-M   'P 1'
#
loop_
_entity.id
_entity.type
_entity.pdbx_description
1 polymer ?
#
loop_
_entity_poly.entity_id
_entity_poly.type
_entity_poly.pdbx_seq_one_letter_code
_entity_poly.pdbx_strand_id
1 'polypeptide(L)' 'MSDKSKDVAWKYSAAVVEGNSIRLRCNFCGKVTTGGVFRMKEHLMGGRRNAKGCTKVSEEVRQEVIAFMESKKNQKIL' A
#
# COMPACT_ATOMS: atom_id res chain seq x y z
N MET A 1 -2.93 -18.05 7.54
CA MET A 1 -3.83 -17.06 6.91
C MET A 1 -3.32 -15.68 7.28
N SER A 2 -2.84 -14.86 6.32
CA SER A 2 -2.39 -13.50 6.65
C SER A 2 -3.61 -12.63 6.94
N ASP A 3 -3.69 -12.17 8.17
CA ASP A 3 -4.72 -11.29 8.72
C ASP A 3 -4.93 -10.06 7.80
N LYS A 4 -5.92 -10.12 6.90
CA LYS A 4 -6.28 -9.02 5.98
C LYS A 4 -6.64 -7.74 6.74
N SER A 5 -7.02 -7.87 8.02
CA SER A 5 -7.46 -6.80 8.91
C SER A 5 -6.34 -5.86 9.38
N LYS A 6 -5.06 -6.22 9.19
CA LYS A 6 -3.91 -5.46 9.74
C LYS A 6 -3.00 -4.83 8.69
N ASP A 7 -3.36 -4.84 7.41
CA ASP A 7 -2.47 -4.30 6.39
C ASP A 7 -2.60 -2.78 6.23
N VAL A 8 -1.49 -2.06 6.46
CA VAL A 8 -1.43 -0.59 6.41
C VAL A 8 -1.95 0.01 5.10
N ALA A 9 -1.90 -0.74 3.98
CA ALA A 9 -2.41 -0.22 2.72
C ALA A 9 -3.90 0.10 2.78
N TRP A 10 -4.71 -0.71 3.47
CA TRP A 10 -6.16 -0.52 3.58
C TRP A 10 -6.54 0.69 4.43
N LYS A 11 -5.66 1.13 5.33
CA LYS A 11 -5.84 2.38 6.09
C LYS A 11 -5.81 3.61 5.18
N TYR A 12 -5.03 3.54 4.10
CA TYR A 12 -4.73 4.67 3.21
C TYR A 12 -5.24 4.50 1.78
N SER A 13 -6.06 3.47 1.54
CA SER A 13 -6.68 3.21 0.26
C SER A 13 -8.06 2.58 0.39
N ALA A 14 -8.92 2.87 -0.58
CA ALA A 14 -10.23 2.25 -0.69
C ALA A 14 -10.20 1.11 -1.72
N ALA A 15 -10.93 0.03 -1.44
CA ALA A 15 -11.20 -0.99 -2.44
C ALA A 15 -12.01 -0.38 -3.59
N VAL A 16 -11.58 -0.63 -4.82
CA VAL A 16 -12.40 -0.40 -6.01
C VAL A 16 -12.80 -1.78 -6.53
N VAL A 17 -14.08 -2.08 -6.40
CA VAL A 17 -14.65 -3.34 -6.91
C VAL A 17 -14.85 -3.17 -8.42
N GLU A 18 -13.98 -3.79 -9.20
CA GLU A 18 -14.09 -3.82 -10.66
C GLU A 18 -13.83 -5.25 -11.14
N GLY A 19 -14.91 -6.04 -11.21
CA GLY A 19 -14.86 -7.46 -11.54
C GLY A 19 -14.11 -8.29 -10.49
N ASN A 20 -13.34 -9.28 -10.95
CA ASN A 20 -12.68 -10.26 -10.08
C ASN A 20 -11.28 -9.83 -9.59
N SER A 21 -10.84 -8.61 -9.91
CA SER A 21 -9.50 -8.11 -9.58
C SER A 21 -9.54 -7.09 -8.45
N ILE A 22 -8.74 -7.27 -7.40
CA ILE A 22 -8.61 -6.29 -6.31
C ILE A 22 -7.84 -5.07 -6.84
N ARG A 23 -8.55 -3.96 -7.02
CA ARG A 23 -8.00 -2.64 -7.29
C ARG A 23 -8.10 -1.79 -6.05
N LEU A 24 -7.12 -0.92 -5.86
CA LEU A 24 -7.04 -0.02 -4.72
C LEU A 24 -6.93 1.41 -5.21
N ARG A 25 -7.73 2.30 -4.64
CA ARG A 25 -7.66 3.74 -4.87
C ARG A 25 -6.93 4.40 -3.72
N CYS A 26 -5.87 5.14 -4.02
CA CYS A 26 -5.16 5.95 -3.03
C CYS A 26 -6.07 7.09 -2.53
N ASN A 27 -6.22 7.23 -1.22
CA ASN A 27 -7.07 8.27 -0.63
C ASN A 27 -6.49 9.69 -0.79
N PHE A 28 -5.18 9.82 -1.03
CA PHE A 28 -4.49 11.11 -1.14
C PHE A 28 -4.51 11.69 -2.55
N CYS A 29 -4.20 10.88 -3.57
CA CYS A 29 -4.11 11.34 -4.96
C CYS A 29 -5.20 10.78 -5.87
N GLY A 30 -6.06 9.88 -5.37
CA GLY A 30 -7.13 9.27 -6.15
C GLY A 30 -6.66 8.24 -7.17
N LYS A 31 -5.35 8.00 -7.31
CA LYS A 31 -4.79 7.02 -8.25
C LYS A 31 -5.28 5.62 -7.92
N VAL A 32 -5.75 4.91 -8.94
CA VAL A 32 -6.09 3.48 -8.84
C VAL A 32 -4.88 2.65 -9.28
N THR A 33 -4.46 1.70 -8.44
CA THR A 33 -3.38 0.77 -8.77
C THR A 33 -3.95 -0.60 -9.14
N THR A 34 -3.55 -1.12 -10.30
CA THR A 34 -3.75 -2.52 -10.71
C THR A 34 -2.56 -3.35 -10.23
N GLY A 35 -2.81 -4.44 -9.51
CA GLY A 35 -1.76 -5.27 -8.88
C GLY A 35 -1.83 -5.37 -7.34
N GLY A 36 -2.98 -5.02 -6.76
CA GLY A 36 -3.30 -5.29 -5.37
C GLY A 36 -2.49 -4.47 -4.35
N VAL A 37 -2.53 -4.96 -3.10
CA VAL A 37 -2.02 -4.29 -1.89
C VAL A 37 -0.52 -3.95 -1.97
N PHE A 38 0.30 -4.79 -2.61
CA PHE A 38 1.75 -4.57 -2.64
C PHE A 38 2.13 -3.29 -3.41
N ARG A 39 1.59 -3.10 -4.61
CA ARG A 39 1.85 -1.89 -5.41
C ARG A 39 1.28 -0.64 -4.75
N MET A 40 0.18 -0.76 -4.00
CA MET A 40 -0.35 0.36 -3.23
C MET A 40 0.62 0.79 -2.11
N LYS A 41 1.26 -0.14 -1.40
CA LYS A 41 2.31 0.21 -0.42
C LYS A 41 3.49 0.91 -1.08
N GLU A 42 3.97 0.38 -2.21
CA GLU A 42 5.05 1.01 -2.97
C GLU A 42 4.68 2.42 -3.44
N HIS A 43 3.42 2.65 -3.82
CA HIS A 43 2.93 3.97 -4.15
C HIS A 43 2.93 4.92 -2.93
N LEU A 44 2.39 4.47 -1.79
CA LEU A 44 2.28 5.26 -0.56
C LEU A 44 3.64 5.66 0.02
N MET A 45 4.64 4.78 -0.06
CA MET A 45 5.98 5.05 0.47
C MET A 45 6.82 6.03 -0.37
N GLY A 46 6.26 6.61 -1.44
CA GLY A 46 7.01 7.51 -2.34
C GLY A 46 7.57 6.84 -3.60
N GLY A 47 7.17 5.61 -3.88
CA GLY A 47 7.45 4.93 -5.14
C GLY A 47 8.64 3.98 -5.06
N ARG A 48 8.56 2.91 -5.85
CA ARG A 48 9.61 1.91 -6.06
C ARG A 48 9.51 1.35 -7.48
N ARG A 49 10.24 0.27 -7.76
CA ARG A 49 10.34 -0.41 -9.05
C ARG A 49 8.98 -0.64 -9.75
N ASN A 50 7.90 -0.93 -9.02
CA ASN A 50 6.61 -1.28 -9.62
C ASN A 50 5.52 -0.21 -9.53
N ALA A 51 5.76 0.92 -8.84
CA ALA A 51 4.76 1.97 -8.69
C ALA A 51 5.41 3.35 -8.54
N LYS A 52 4.93 4.33 -9.31
CA LYS A 52 5.25 5.76 -9.08
C LYS A 52 4.73 6.18 -7.72
N GLY A 53 5.52 6.95 -6.98
CA GLY A 53 5.17 7.46 -5.65
C GLY A 53 4.00 8.43 -5.64
N CYS A 54 3.28 8.46 -4.52
CA CYS A 54 2.33 9.52 -4.23
C CYS A 54 3.07 10.75 -3.70
N THR A 55 2.92 11.90 -4.36
CA THR A 55 3.45 13.18 -3.90
C THR A 55 2.57 13.88 -2.87
N LYS A 56 1.32 13.41 -2.69
CA LYS A 56 0.33 13.96 -1.75
C LYS A 56 0.28 13.23 -0.40
N VAL A 57 1.10 12.20 -0.22
CA VAL A 57 1.23 11.49 1.05
C VAL A 57 2.19 12.26 1.96
N SER A 58 1.73 12.60 3.17
CA SER A 58 2.55 13.21 4.21
C SER A 58 3.69 12.30 4.65
N GLU A 59 4.78 12.89 5.13
CA GLU A 59 5.97 12.13 5.52
C GLU A 59 5.68 11.12 6.64
N GLU A 60 4.85 11.48 7.63
CA GLU A 60 4.43 10.59 8.71
C GLU A 60 3.78 9.30 8.19
N VAL A 61 2.88 9.44 7.20
CA VAL A 61 2.20 8.29 6.58
C VAL A 61 3.18 7.46 5.75
N ARG A 62 4.11 8.11 5.04
CA ARG A 62 5.18 7.42 4.30
C ARG A 62 6.02 6.56 5.26
N GLN A 63 6.44 7.12 6.39
CA GLN A 63 7.25 6.43 7.39
C GLN A 63 6.49 5.27 8.05
N GLU A 64 5.20 5.45 8.37
CA GLU A 64 4.35 4.36 8.89
C GLU A 64 4.31 3.16 7.92
N VAL A 65 4.14 3.43 6.63
CA VAL A 65 4.09 2.37 5.60
C VAL A 65 5.45 1.69 5.43
N ILE A 66 6.56 2.45 5.46
CA ILE A 66 7.93 1.91 5.41
C ILE A 66 8.16 0.97 6.59
N ALA A 67 7.92 1.44 7.82
CA ALA A 67 8.13 0.67 9.03
C ALA A 67 7.31 -0.64 9.02
N PHE A 68 6.04 -0.57 8.60
CA PHE A 68 5.20 -1.76 8.46
C PHE A 68 5.81 -2.79 7.48
N MET A 69 6.32 -2.33 6.34
CA MET A 69 6.94 -3.23 5.36
C MET A 69 8.23 -3.86 5.88
N GLU A 70 9.03 -3.14 6.66
CA GLU A 70 10.26 -3.65 7.26
C GLU A 70 9.97 -4.68 8.35
N SER A 71 9.03 -4.39 9.26
CA SER A 71 8.61 -5.36 10.29
C SER A 71 8.11 -6.66 9.67
N LYS A 72 7.42 -6.61 8.52
CA LYS A 72 6.95 -7.83 7.81
C LYS A 72 8.07 -8.59 7.09
N LYS A 73 9.17 -7.94 6.69
CA LYS A 73 10.35 -8.63 6.13
C LYS A 73 11.08 -9.42 7.20
N ASN A 74 11.26 -8.83 8.39
CA ASN A 74 11.95 -9.50 9.50
C ASN A 74 11.16 -10.71 10.05
N GLN A 75 9.83 -10.72 9.89
CA GLN A 75 8.97 -11.86 10.26
C GLN A 75 8.97 -13.01 9.25
N LYS A 76 9.64 -12.86 8.10
CA LYS A 76 9.84 -13.96 7.12
C LYS A 76 11.21 -14.63 7.25
N ILE A 77 12.09 -14.09 8.09
CA ILE A 77 13.47 -14.56 8.28
C ILE A 77 13.61 -15.39 9.57
N LEU A 78 12.60 -15.38 10.46
CA LEU A 78 12.36 -16.44 11.45
C LEU A 78 11.37 -17.46 10.88
#